data_AF-A0A937L5T1-F1
#
_entry.id   AF-A0A937L5T1-F1
#
_cell.length_a   1.000
_cell.length_b   1.000
_cell.length_c   1.000
_cell.angle_alpha   90.00
_cell.angle_beta   90.00
_cell.angle_gamma   90.00
#
_symmetry.space_group_name_H-M   'P 1'
#
loop_
_entity.id
_entity.type
_entity.pdbx_description
1 polymer ?
#
loop_
_entity_poly.entity_id
_entity_poly.type
_entity_poly.pdbx_seq_one_letter_code
_entity_poly.pdbx_strand_id
1 'polypeptide(L)' 'ASLLHLQRITTAAFHMRRKTLRNNLKKWIDDATFERLEINSERRPEQIRVDQYVALADALFEQDKTHQLK' A
#
# COMPACT_ATOMS: atom_id res chain seq x y z
N ALA A 1 -2.46 -14.59 -4.88
CA ALA A 1 -3.76 -14.28 -4.25
C ALA A 1 -3.53 -13.14 -3.25
N SER A 2 -3.74 -11.89 -3.68
CA SER A 2 -3.41 -10.67 -2.92
C SER A 2 -4.64 -10.01 -2.27
N LEU A 3 -5.81 -10.67 -2.26
CA LEU A 3 -7.05 -10.10 -1.73
C LEU A 3 -6.97 -9.72 -0.24
N LEU A 4 -6.28 -10.53 0.58
CA LEU A 4 -6.05 -10.22 1.99
C LEU A 4 -5.18 -8.97 2.17
N HIS A 5 -4.14 -8.83 1.35
CA HIS A 5 -3.26 -7.66 1.34
C HIS A 5 -4.00 -6.40 0.88
N LEU A 6 -4.88 -6.53 -0.11
CA LEU A 6 -5.73 -5.42 -0.56
C LEU A 6 -6.67 -4.97 0.57
N GLN A 7 -7.31 -5.90 1.27
CA GLN A 7 -8.14 -5.56 2.43
C GLN A 7 -7.32 -4.86 3.52
N ARG A 8 -6.12 -5.36 3.84
CA ARG A 8 -5.23 -4.75 4.85
C ARG A 8 -4.85 -3.32 4.48
N ILE A 9 -4.39 -3.09 3.25
CA ILE A 9 -3.97 -1.77 2.78
C ILE A 9 -5.13 -0.79 2.74
N THR A 10 -6.27 -1.20 2.16
CA THR A 10 -7.45 -0.32 2.09
C THR A 10 -7.97 0.01 3.49
N THR A 11 -8.06 -0.98 4.39
CA THR A 11 -8.48 -0.74 5.77
C THR A 11 -7.54 0.25 6.47
N ALA A 12 -6.22 0.06 6.38
CA ALA A 12 -5.26 0.97 7.02
C ALA A 12 -5.28 2.37 6.42
N ALA A 13 -5.37 2.48 5.09
CA ALA A 13 -5.46 3.77 4.41
C ALA A 13 -6.72 4.54 4.85
N PHE A 14 -7.88 3.91 4.82
CA PHE A 14 -9.14 4.59 5.14
C PHE A 14 -9.39 4.77 6.65
N HIS A 15 -8.70 4.02 7.52
CA HIS A 15 -8.76 4.22 8.97
C HIS A 15 -8.30 5.64 9.38
N MET A 16 -7.31 6.21 8.69
CA MET A 16 -6.89 7.60 8.89
C MET A 16 -7.00 8.41 7.58
N ARG A 17 -8.20 8.44 6.98
CA ARG A 17 -8.51 9.11 5.69
C ARG A 17 -7.98 10.54 5.50
N ARG A 18 -7.80 11.30 6.59
CA ARG A 18 -7.27 12.68 6.54
C ARG A 18 -5.74 12.77 6.43
N LYS A 19 -5.03 11.65 6.61
CA LYS A 19 -3.56 11.56 6.54
C LYS A 19 -3.12 11.11 5.15
N THR A 20 -1.89 11.42 4.80
CA THR A 20 -1.28 11.00 3.54
C THR A 20 -1.06 9.49 3.49
N LEU A 21 -0.98 8.91 2.29
CA LEU A 21 -0.79 7.48 2.09
C LEU A 21 0.52 7.00 2.76
N ARG A 22 1.61 7.77 2.65
CA ARG A 22 2.87 7.53 3.37
C ARG A 22 2.66 7.35 4.86
N ASN A 23 1.90 8.25 5.50
CA ASN A 23 1.66 8.19 6.94
C ASN A 23 0.79 6.99 7.34
N ASN A 24 -0.17 6.62 6.51
CA ASN A 24 -1.04 5.47 6.76
C ASN A 24 -0.28 4.14 6.63
N LEU A 25 0.59 4.02 5.62
CA LEU A 25 1.18 2.75 5.21
C LEU A 25 2.66 2.58 5.58
N LYS A 26 3.31 3.56 6.23
CA LYS A 26 4.75 3.52 6.59
C LYS A 26 5.24 2.28 7.32
N LYS A 27 4.34 1.51 7.95
CA LYS A 27 4.69 0.26 8.65
C LYS A 27 4.88 -0.93 7.71
N TRP A 28 4.36 -0.83 6.49
CA TRP A 28 4.28 -1.94 5.53
C TRP A 28 4.91 -1.57 4.18
N ILE A 29 4.78 -0.31 3.75
CA ILE A 29 5.26 0.17 2.46
C ILE A 29 6.27 1.29 2.71
N ASP A 30 7.42 1.21 2.03
CA ASP A 30 8.47 2.22 2.03
C ASP A 30 8.35 3.19 0.84
N ASP A 31 9.08 4.30 0.90
CA ASP A 31 9.05 5.32 -0.15
C ASP A 31 9.59 4.78 -1.49
N ALA A 32 10.55 3.85 -1.47
CA ALA A 32 11.05 3.19 -2.67
C ALA A 32 9.96 2.38 -3.41
N THR A 33 9.06 1.71 -2.68
CA THR A 33 7.93 1.02 -3.30
C THR A 33 6.92 2.00 -3.91
N PHE A 34 6.68 3.14 -3.27
CA PHE A 34 5.82 4.18 -3.85
C PHE A 34 6.41 4.78 -5.13
N GLU A 35 7.71 5.06 -5.15
CA GLU A 35 8.42 5.55 -6.34
C GLU A 35 8.37 4.53 -7.48
N ARG A 36 8.66 3.25 -7.19
CA ARG A 36 8.62 2.17 -8.19
C ARG A 36 7.24 1.99 -8.83
N LEU A 37 6.17 2.21 -8.06
CA LEU A 37 4.78 2.09 -8.52
C LEU A 37 4.22 3.40 -9.09
N GLU A 38 5.03 4.47 -9.14
CA GLU A 38 4.63 5.81 -9.58
C GLU A 38 3.41 6.35 -8.79
N ILE A 39 3.31 6.01 -7.51
CA ILE A 39 2.22 6.42 -6.62
C ILE A 39 2.67 7.62 -5.79
N ASN A 40 1.93 8.71 -5.88
CA ASN A 40 2.17 9.86 -5.02
C ASN A 40 1.74 9.57 -3.58
N SER A 41 2.72 9.31 -2.71
CA SER A 41 2.52 8.93 -1.30
C SER A 41 2.03 10.10 -0.42
N GLU A 42 2.07 11.34 -0.91
CA GLU A 42 1.57 12.53 -0.22
C GLU A 42 0.07 12.75 -0.40
N ARG A 43 -0.57 12.05 -1.35
CA ARG A 43 -2.01 12.10 -1.54
C ARG A 43 -2.76 11.41 -0.41
N ARG A 44 -4.00 11.84 -0.17
CA ARG A 44 -4.92 11.17 0.76
C ARG A 44 -5.48 9.89 0.11
N PRO A 45 -5.89 8.90 0.92
CA PRO A 45 -6.50 7.66 0.46
C PRO A 45 -7.62 7.85 -0.57
N GLU A 46 -8.52 8.80 -0.36
CA GLU A 46 -9.61 9.09 -1.30
C GLU A 46 -9.16 9.66 -2.66
N GLN A 47 -7.91 10.12 -2.77
CA GLN A 47 -7.34 10.72 -3.99
C GLN A 47 -6.49 9.72 -4.80
N ILE A 48 -6.38 8.47 -4.33
CA ILE A 48 -5.63 7.38 -4.95
C ILE A 48 -6.60 6.53 -5.78
N ARG A 49 -6.15 6.10 -6.96
CA ARG A 49 -6.97 5.25 -7.83
C ARG A 49 -6.99 3.81 -7.33
N VAL A 50 -8.07 3.08 -7.65
CA VAL A 50 -8.28 1.69 -7.20
C VAL A 50 -7.19 0.75 -7.70
N ASP A 51 -6.72 0.93 -8.94
CA ASP A 51 -5.63 0.13 -9.51
C ASP A 51 -4.29 0.34 -8.79
N GLN A 52 -4.03 1.55 -8.31
CA GLN A 52 -2.85 1.83 -7.47
C GLN A 52 -2.91 1.07 -6.13
N TYR A 53 -4.11 0.88 -5.56
CA TYR A 53 -4.27 0.04 -4.38
C TYR A 53 -4.02 -1.44 -4.67
N VAL A 54 -4.43 -1.94 -5.84
CA VAL A 54 -4.14 -3.31 -6.27
C VAL A 54 -2.64 -3.50 -6.42
N ALA A 55 -1.94 -2.57 -7.09
CA ALA A 55 -0.49 -2.62 -7.26
C ALA A 55 0.26 -2.60 -5.91
N LEU A 56 -0.19 -1.80 -4.95
CA LEU A 56 0.37 -1.80 -3.59
C LEU A 56 0.15 -3.13 -2.86
N ALA A 57 -1.04 -3.72 -3.01
CA ALA A 57 -1.37 -5.00 -2.40
C ALA A 57 -0.51 -6.14 -2.97
N ASP A 58 -0.29 -6.14 -4.28
CA ASP A 58 0.57 -7.11 -4.95
C ASP A 58 2.04 -6.93 -4.53
N ALA A 59 2.53 -5.69 -4.43
CA ALA A 59 3.87 -5.42 -3.93
C ALA A 59 4.07 -5.94 -2.49
N LEU A 60 3.09 -5.72 -1.62
CA LEU A 60 3.13 -6.22 -0.24
C LEU A 60 3.06 -7.76 -0.17
N PHE A 61 2.26 -8.38 -1.05
CA PHE A 61 2.19 -9.83 -1.16
C PHE A 61 3.56 -10.44 -1.53
N GLU A 62 4.27 -9.84 -2.50
CA GLU A 62 5.60 -10.31 -2.90
C GLU A 62 6.66 -10.08 -1.80
N GLN A 63 6.56 -8.99 -1.02
CA GLN A 63 7.41 -8.76 0.15
C GLN A 63 7.19 -9.81 1.25
N ASP A 64 5.94 -10.08 1.62
CA ASP A 64 5.57 -11.10 2.61
C ASP A 64 6.03 -12.50 2.15
N LYS A 65 5.85 -12.83 0.87
CA LYS A 65 6.29 -14.10 0.29
C LYS A 65 7.81 -14.26 0.34
N THR A 66 8.56 -13.19 0.05
CA THR A 66 10.03 -13.19 0.13
C THR A 66 10.51 -13.41 1.57
N HIS A 67 9.77 -12.91 2.57
CA HIS A 67 10.09 -13.11 3.98
C HIS A 67 9.81 -14.54 4.46
N GLN A 68 8.78 -15.20 3.92
CA GLN A 68 8.43 -16.59 4.27
C GLN A 68 9.34 -17.66 3.62
N LEU A 69 10.06 -17.29 2.56
CA LEU A 69 10.96 -18.19 1.82
C LEU A 69 12.43 -18.13 2.31
N LYS A 70 12.71 -17.27 3.30
CA LYS A 70 14.01 -17.17 3.98
C LYS A 70 13.92 -17.73 5.38
#